data_AF-A0A553IAB7-F1
#
_entry.id   AF-A0A553IAB7-F1
#
_cell.length_a   1.000
_cell.length_b   1.000
_cell.length_c   1.000
_cell.angle_alpha   90.00
_cell.angle_beta   90.00
_cell.angle_gamma   90.00
#
_symmetry.space_group_name_H-M   'P 1'
#
loop_
_entity.id
_entity.type
_entity.pdbx_description
1 polymer ?
#
loop_
_entity_poly.entity_id
_entity_poly.type
_entity_poly.pdbx_seq_one_letter_code
_entity_poly.pdbx_strand_id
1 'polypeptide(L)'
;MAEGSLPLETRLLNIKDFSDFTLACHGKKFGLHKAILCSQSSVMANTLRGHSEEATAEVLHVPFDIESVKRLLEFMYTGDYQLSPDPSLELLSSGESDDSDTEVDTGNIKPGLSNGTQELGIPITVSERLTCHTRMDSIASYYDIPALSALSRSKVDDILVHEWSSDAFCDLIQESLDSTSDQVYHQMLAAKAVDHADELAERHMFEKGGVAERLAPYMLPILLTSLKAAEARRQELTSSLCLEKTKLEEEDQKSANRLKALEANKRGLVLGYSDI
;
A
#
# COMPACT_ATOMS: atom_id res chain seq x y z
N MET A 1 -12.49 -10.22 24.43
CA MET A 1 -12.59 -9.31 25.57
C MET A 1 -11.77 -8.08 25.20
N ALA A 2 -12.40 -7.04 24.64
CA ALA A 2 -11.71 -5.81 24.28
C ALA A 2 -11.83 -4.86 25.48
N GLU A 3 -10.74 -4.71 26.22
CA GLU A 3 -10.66 -3.81 27.37
C GLU A 3 -10.81 -2.35 26.93
N GLY A 4 -11.57 -1.59 27.72
CA GLY A 4 -11.80 -0.16 27.55
C GLY A 4 -10.53 0.64 27.72
N SER A 5 -9.80 0.84 26.63
CA SER A 5 -8.76 1.85 26.53
C SER A 5 -9.37 3.23 26.78
N LEU A 6 -8.74 4.03 27.64
CA LEU A 6 -9.14 5.42 27.88
C LEU A 6 -9.02 6.23 26.58
N PRO A 7 -9.90 7.24 26.36
CA PRO A 7 -9.77 8.17 25.23
C PRO A 7 -8.37 8.78 25.18
N LEU A 8 -7.88 9.07 23.97
CA LEU A 8 -6.54 9.64 23.76
C LEU A 8 -6.34 10.91 24.61
N GLU A 9 -7.32 11.82 24.62
CA GLU A 9 -7.30 13.03 25.45
C GLU A 9 -6.98 12.75 26.92
N THR A 10 -7.70 11.82 27.55
CA THR A 10 -7.49 11.46 28.96
C THR A 10 -6.09 10.89 29.19
N ARG A 11 -5.61 10.06 28.26
CA ARG A 11 -4.27 9.48 28.35
C ARG A 11 -3.20 10.55 28.26
N LEU A 12 -3.33 11.49 27.30
CA LEU A 12 -2.39 12.59 27.12
C LEU A 12 -2.40 13.56 28.31
N LEU A 13 -3.57 13.93 28.84
CA LEU A 13 -3.67 14.77 30.03
C LEU A 13 -2.94 14.18 31.24
N ASN A 14 -3.04 12.87 31.45
CA ASN A 14 -2.40 12.19 32.57
C ASN A 14 -0.87 12.17 32.49
N ILE A 15 -0.30 12.30 31.27
CA ILE A 15 1.14 12.20 31.05
C ILE A 15 1.78 13.52 30.59
N LYS A 16 0.99 14.55 30.27
CA LYS A 16 1.48 15.81 29.66
C LYS A 16 2.67 16.42 30.41
N ASP A 17 2.63 16.43 31.74
CA ASP A 17 3.67 17.03 32.59
C ASP A 17 4.94 16.16 32.75
N PHE A 18 4.94 14.95 32.15
CA PHE A 18 6.06 14.01 32.19
C PHE A 18 6.83 13.96 30.86
N SER A 19 6.62 14.93 29.97
CA SER A 19 7.40 15.05 28.73
C SER A 19 8.88 15.27 29.05
N ASP A 20 9.76 14.47 28.46
CA ASP A 20 11.21 14.48 28.68
C ASP A 20 12.00 14.72 27.36
N PHE A 21 11.28 15.15 26.32
CA PHE A 21 11.78 15.38 24.97
C PHE A 21 10.90 16.37 24.21
N THR A 22 11.49 17.18 23.35
CA THR A 22 10.78 18.07 22.42
C THR A 22 11.03 17.66 20.98
N LEU A 23 9.98 17.63 20.16
CA LEU A 23 10.07 17.52 18.71
C LEU A 23 9.66 18.86 18.09
N ALA A 24 10.47 19.40 17.18
CA ALA A 24 10.19 20.64 16.47
C ALA A 24 9.89 20.37 14.99
N CYS A 25 8.79 20.95 14.51
CA CYS A 25 8.35 20.86 13.13
C CYS A 25 7.81 22.21 12.68
N HIS A 26 8.45 22.85 11.69
CA HIS A 26 8.02 24.13 11.10
C HIS A 26 7.66 25.21 12.15
N GLY A 27 8.48 25.37 13.19
CA GLY A 27 8.26 26.34 14.29
C GLY A 27 7.33 25.85 15.42
N LYS A 28 6.55 24.78 15.20
CA LYS A 28 5.74 24.15 16.23
C LYS A 28 6.54 23.15 17.05
N LYS A 29 6.41 23.20 18.38
CA LYS A 29 7.10 22.31 19.33
C LYS A 29 6.11 21.36 20.00
N PHE A 30 6.49 20.10 20.11
CA PHE A 30 5.70 19.04 20.75
C PHE A 30 6.50 18.44 21.92
N GLY A 31 5.95 18.50 23.13
CA GLY A 31 6.46 17.80 24.31
C GLY A 31 6.06 16.33 24.29
N LEU A 32 7.04 15.44 24.31
CA LEU A 32 6.88 14.00 24.06
C LEU A 32 7.64 13.17 25.09
N HIS A 33 7.44 11.85 25.02
CA HIS A 33 8.02 10.89 25.95
C HIS A 33 9.02 9.97 25.24
N LYS A 34 10.31 10.05 25.58
CA LYS A 34 11.38 9.25 24.98
C LYS A 34 11.05 7.75 25.03
N ALA A 35 10.50 7.26 26.14
CA ALA A 35 10.13 5.86 26.29
C ALA A 35 9.13 5.38 25.22
N ILE A 36 8.21 6.25 24.78
CA ILE A 36 7.20 5.92 23.76
C ILE A 36 7.83 5.92 22.36
N LEU A 37 8.65 6.92 22.04
CA LEU A 37 9.27 7.02 20.71
C LEU A 37 10.38 5.97 20.52
N CYS A 38 11.30 5.87 21.48
CA CYS A 38 12.46 4.98 21.40
C CYS A 38 12.08 3.50 21.44
N SER A 39 10.91 3.13 21.97
CA SER A 39 10.44 1.74 21.93
C SER A 39 9.90 1.33 20.56
N GLN A 40 9.56 2.30 19.70
CA GLN A 40 8.94 2.06 18.40
C GLN A 40 9.85 2.40 17.20
N SER A 41 10.90 3.20 17.42
CA SER A 41 11.85 3.62 16.38
C SER A 41 13.28 3.38 16.84
N SER A 42 13.99 2.50 16.13
CA SER A 42 15.42 2.25 16.37
C SER A 42 16.27 3.47 16.03
N VAL A 43 15.89 4.22 14.98
CA VAL A 43 16.55 5.45 14.54
C VAL A 43 16.42 6.51 15.63
N MET A 44 15.20 6.81 16.11
CA MET A 44 14.99 7.79 17.18
C MET A 44 15.68 7.35 18.48
N ALA A 45 15.65 6.05 18.82
CA ALA A 45 16.37 5.53 19.98
C ALA A 45 17.88 5.77 19.90
N ASN A 46 18.48 5.61 18.72
CA ASN A 46 19.90 5.87 18.50
C ASN A 46 20.21 7.37 18.51
N THR A 47 19.39 8.19 17.84
CA THR A 47 19.51 9.65 17.83
C THR A 47 19.46 10.21 19.26
N LEU A 48 18.54 9.72 20.09
CA LEU A 48 18.35 10.19 21.46
C LEU A 48 19.33 9.58 22.48
N ARG A 49 20.07 8.53 22.10
CA ARG A 49 21.11 7.89 22.93
C ARG A 49 22.50 8.45 22.65
N GLY A 50 22.74 8.99 21.45
CA GLY A 50 24.06 9.46 20.98
C GLY A 50 24.65 10.59 21.83
N HIS A 51 25.96 10.82 21.73
CA HIS A 51 26.69 11.97 22.31
C HIS A 51 27.10 12.96 21.20
N SER A 52 26.26 13.13 20.17
CA SER A 52 26.48 14.15 19.13
C SER A 52 26.13 15.54 19.68
N GLU A 53 26.58 16.61 19.04
CA GLU A 53 26.20 17.99 19.39
C GLU A 53 24.67 18.23 19.25
N GLU A 54 23.95 17.32 18.57
CA GLU A 54 22.49 17.25 18.54
C GLU A 54 21.88 16.57 19.77
N ALA A 55 22.64 15.76 20.51
CA ALA A 55 22.19 15.09 21.73
C ALA A 55 22.18 16.00 22.97
N THR A 56 22.81 17.17 22.88
CA THR A 56 22.61 18.27 23.82
C THR A 56 21.37 19.10 23.50
N ALA A 57 20.83 18.98 22.29
CA ALA A 57 19.56 19.61 21.95
C ALA A 57 18.43 18.69 22.42
N GLU A 58 17.68 19.13 23.43
CA GLU A 58 16.40 18.50 23.85
C GLU A 58 15.33 18.51 22.75
N VAL A 59 15.67 18.97 21.54
CA VAL A 59 14.78 19.26 20.42
C VAL A 59 15.23 18.48 19.19
N LEU A 60 14.38 17.57 18.70
CA LEU A 60 14.57 16.92 17.40
C LEU A 60 13.81 17.67 16.32
N HIS A 61 14.53 18.18 15.33
CA HIS A 61 13.93 18.78 14.14
C HIS A 61 13.57 17.71 13.12
N VAL A 62 12.34 17.77 12.60
CA VAL A 62 11.84 16.78 11.62
C VAL A 62 11.58 17.42 10.26
N PRO A 63 11.94 16.75 9.15
CA PRO A 63 11.81 17.30 7.79
C PRO A 63 10.43 17.02 7.17
N PHE A 64 9.38 16.91 7.97
CA PHE A 64 8.03 16.54 7.53
C PHE A 64 7.03 17.65 7.83
N ASP A 65 5.89 17.67 7.13
CA ASP A 65 4.83 18.63 7.41
C ASP A 65 4.15 18.38 8.76
N ILE A 66 3.56 19.42 9.35
CA ILE A 66 2.94 19.38 10.68
C ILE A 66 1.86 18.29 10.75
N GLU A 67 1.09 18.10 9.69
CA GLU A 67 -0.05 17.19 9.72
C GLU A 67 0.41 15.73 9.70
N SER A 68 1.43 15.41 8.89
CA SER A 68 2.06 14.08 8.90
C SER A 68 2.76 13.81 10.24
N VAL A 69 3.36 14.82 10.88
CA VAL A 69 3.91 14.69 12.24
C VAL A 69 2.80 14.41 13.26
N LYS A 70 1.65 15.09 13.20
CA LYS A 70 0.52 14.78 14.09
C LYS A 70 0.06 13.34 13.94
N ARG A 71 -0.09 12.82 12.71
CA ARG A 71 -0.43 11.41 12.48
C ARG A 71 0.63 10.45 13.00
N LEU A 72 1.92 10.79 12.86
CA LEU A 72 3.01 10.02 13.47
C LEU A 72 2.84 9.96 14.99
N LEU A 73 2.58 11.09 15.63
CA LEU A 73 2.37 11.14 17.08
C LEU A 73 1.13 10.36 17.50
N GLU A 74 0.01 10.51 16.78
CA GLU A 74 -1.20 9.73 17.02
C GLU A 74 -0.91 8.23 17.03
N PHE A 75 -0.17 7.76 16.02
CA PHE A 75 0.29 6.38 15.93
C PHE A 75 1.17 6.00 17.13
N MET A 76 2.16 6.82 17.48
CA MET A 76 3.05 6.51 18.60
C MET A 76 2.30 6.32 19.92
N TYR A 77 1.21 7.07 20.14
CA TYR A 77 0.42 6.95 21.37
C TYR A 77 -0.71 5.92 21.31
N THR A 78 -1.26 5.61 20.12
CA THR A 78 -2.47 4.79 20.00
C THR A 78 -2.27 3.48 19.24
N GLY A 79 -1.21 3.36 18.45
CA GLY A 79 -1.01 2.29 17.48
C GLY A 79 -1.79 2.47 16.17
N ASP A 80 -2.53 3.57 16.01
CA ASP A 80 -3.29 3.90 14.81
C ASP A 80 -3.21 5.41 14.52
N TYR A 81 -3.65 5.85 13.35
CA TYR A 81 -3.73 7.27 13.00
C TYR A 81 -4.88 7.52 12.05
N GLN A 82 -5.44 8.73 12.08
CA GLN A 82 -6.55 9.09 11.21
C GLN A 82 -6.12 10.03 10.10
N LEU A 83 -6.96 10.12 9.06
CA LEU A 83 -6.77 11.11 7.99
C LEU A 83 -6.86 12.52 8.54
N SER A 84 -7.80 12.77 9.46
CA SER A 84 -7.81 13.97 10.29
C SER A 84 -7.28 13.56 11.67
N PRO A 85 -6.08 13.99 12.08
CA PRO A 85 -5.52 13.67 13.39
C PRO A 85 -6.44 14.10 14.53
N ASP A 86 -6.44 13.32 15.61
CA ASP A 86 -7.21 13.65 16.81
C ASP A 86 -6.83 15.04 17.36
N PRO A 87 -7.79 15.95 17.58
CA PRO A 87 -7.54 17.28 18.13
C PRO A 87 -6.81 17.27 19.49
N SER A 88 -6.93 16.18 20.25
CA SER A 88 -6.26 15.98 21.54
C SER A 88 -4.74 16.07 21.45
N LEU A 89 -4.15 15.86 20.26
CA LEU A 89 -2.72 16.02 20.03
C LEU A 89 -2.23 17.44 20.27
N GLU A 90 -3.11 18.45 20.24
CA GLU A 90 -2.76 19.82 20.61
C GLU A 90 -2.31 19.92 22.08
N LEU A 91 -2.70 18.98 22.94
CA LEU A 91 -2.21 18.91 24.32
C LEU A 91 -0.70 18.65 24.41
N LEU A 92 -0.12 18.03 23.38
CA LEU A 92 1.32 17.81 23.27
C LEU A 92 2.05 19.07 22.79
N SER A 93 1.37 20.04 22.19
CA SER A 93 2.03 21.25 21.72
C SER A 93 2.39 22.16 22.90
N SER A 94 3.66 22.51 23.01
CA SER A 94 4.06 23.75 23.68
C SER A 94 3.87 24.86 22.63
N GLY A 95 3.19 25.96 22.98
CA GLY A 95 2.76 26.98 22.02
C GLY A 95 3.89 27.52 21.11
N GLU A 96 3.50 28.17 20.01
CA GLU A 96 4.46 28.80 19.08
C GLU A 96 5.39 29.74 19.85
N SER A 97 6.70 29.51 19.75
CA SER A 97 7.69 30.46 20.24
C SER A 97 7.76 31.62 19.25
N ASP A 98 7.38 32.80 19.73
CA ASP A 98 7.49 34.11 19.07
C ASP A 98 8.99 34.50 18.98
N ASP A 99 9.78 33.76 18.19
CA ASP A 99 11.19 34.08 17.92
C ASP A 99 11.25 35.03 16.71
N SER A 100 10.82 36.27 16.93
CA SER A 100 11.06 37.36 16.00
C SER A 100 12.48 37.88 16.19
N ASP A 101 13.45 37.20 15.60
CA ASP A 101 14.79 37.75 15.36
C ASP A 101 15.28 37.32 13.97
N THR A 102 14.82 38.04 12.93
CA THR A 102 15.64 38.43 11.77
C THR A 102 14.88 39.43 10.88
N GLU A 103 15.38 40.66 10.85
CA GLU A 103 15.07 41.64 9.79
C GLU A 103 15.82 41.29 8.49
N VAL A 104 15.30 41.82 7.37
CA VAL A 104 15.83 41.90 5.98
C VAL A 104 15.79 40.56 5.20
N ASP A 105 15.31 40.43 3.96
CA ASP A 105 15.18 41.33 2.82
C ASP A 105 14.08 40.83 1.85
N THR A 106 13.38 41.78 1.25
CA THR A 106 12.45 41.70 0.13
C THR A 106 12.96 40.88 -1.07
N GLY A 107 12.18 39.87 -1.51
CA GLY A 107 12.51 39.16 -2.76
C GLY A 107 11.63 37.98 -3.18
N ASN A 108 10.35 38.23 -3.45
CA ASN A 108 9.56 37.53 -4.48
C ASN A 108 9.46 35.98 -4.41
N ILE A 109 8.46 35.45 -3.68
CA ILE A 109 8.02 34.05 -3.80
C ILE A 109 6.50 34.03 -4.04
N LYS A 110 6.09 33.24 -5.06
CA LYS A 110 4.71 32.92 -5.43
C LYS A 110 3.84 32.60 -4.20
N PRO A 111 2.54 32.95 -4.18
CA PRO A 111 1.68 32.61 -3.05
C PRO A 111 1.47 31.09 -3.02
N GLY A 112 2.26 30.41 -2.20
CA GLY A 112 1.97 29.08 -1.68
C GLY A 112 0.85 29.22 -0.68
N LEU A 113 -0.21 28.46 -0.90
CA LEU A 113 -1.45 28.46 -0.13
C LEU A 113 -1.17 27.99 1.31
N SER A 114 -1.02 28.94 2.23
CA SER A 114 -1.10 28.71 3.67
C SER A 114 -2.14 29.65 4.26
N ASN A 115 -3.26 29.09 4.71
CA ASN A 115 -3.78 29.32 6.05
C ASN A 115 -5.14 28.64 6.19
N GLY A 116 -5.34 28.05 7.37
CA GLY A 116 -6.55 27.36 7.78
C GLY A 116 -7.79 28.15 7.42
N THR A 117 -8.40 27.74 6.32
CA THR A 117 -9.76 28.08 6.00
C THR A 117 -10.53 26.81 6.28
N GLN A 118 -11.47 26.91 7.20
CA GLN A 118 -12.49 25.92 7.46
C GLN A 118 -13.37 25.87 6.19
N GLU A 119 -12.86 25.25 5.11
CA GLU A 119 -13.58 25.15 3.85
C GLU A 119 -14.55 23.98 3.93
N LEU A 120 -15.84 24.33 3.82
CA LEU A 120 -16.96 23.59 3.27
C LEU A 120 -16.69 22.09 3.04
N GLY A 121 -17.46 21.23 3.70
CA GLY A 121 -17.33 19.76 3.72
C GLY A 121 -17.27 19.05 2.35
N ILE A 122 -16.17 19.28 1.63
CA ILE A 122 -15.74 18.54 0.46
C ILE A 122 -15.18 17.23 1.01
N PRO A 123 -15.70 16.07 0.56
CA PRO A 123 -15.14 14.79 0.94
C PRO A 123 -13.67 14.70 0.49
N ILE A 124 -12.79 14.26 1.39
CA ILE A 124 -11.38 13.98 1.07
C ILE A 124 -11.34 12.98 -0.08
N THR A 125 -10.69 13.35 -1.18
CA THR A 125 -10.60 12.54 -2.40
C THR A 125 -9.78 11.28 -2.18
N VAL A 126 -9.94 10.28 -3.06
CA VAL A 126 -9.13 9.05 -3.04
C VAL A 126 -7.63 9.37 -3.14
N SER A 127 -7.23 10.27 -4.05
CA SER A 127 -5.84 10.71 -4.19
C SER A 127 -5.29 11.29 -2.89
N GLU A 128 -6.01 12.21 -2.25
CA GLU A 128 -5.57 12.82 -0.98
C GLU A 128 -5.40 11.80 0.15
N ARG A 129 -6.31 10.81 0.25
CA ARG A 129 -6.19 9.73 1.24
C ARG A 129 -4.96 8.87 0.97
N LEU A 130 -4.73 8.48 -0.28
CA LEU A 130 -3.58 7.69 -0.70
C LEU A 130 -2.26 8.43 -0.44
N THR A 131 -2.19 9.72 -0.78
CA THR A 131 -1.04 10.59 -0.48
C THR A 131 -0.76 10.66 1.02
N CYS A 132 -1.81 10.82 1.85
CA CYS A 132 -1.65 10.82 3.30
C CYS A 132 -0.99 9.54 3.81
N HIS A 133 -1.47 8.36 3.38
CA HIS A 133 -0.89 7.08 3.81
C HIS A 133 0.52 6.84 3.25
N THR A 134 0.82 7.34 2.05
CA THR A 134 2.17 7.28 1.45
C THR A 134 3.19 8.08 2.25
N ARG A 135 2.81 9.28 2.69
CA ARG A 135 3.66 10.10 3.57
C ARG A 135 3.90 9.41 4.90
N MET A 136 2.90 8.73 5.45
CA MET A 136 3.06 7.93 6.66
C MET A 136 4.00 6.74 6.47
N ASP A 137 3.96 6.06 5.32
CA ASP A 137 4.94 5.02 5.00
C ASP A 137 6.36 5.60 4.86
N SER A 138 6.48 6.77 4.24
CA SER A 138 7.77 7.47 4.08
C SER A 138 8.37 7.86 5.43
N ILE A 139 7.58 8.42 6.34
CA ILE A 139 7.98 8.73 7.72
C ILE A 139 8.39 7.45 8.46
N ALA A 140 7.61 6.38 8.32
CA ALA A 140 7.89 5.10 8.95
C ALA A 140 9.20 4.49 8.46
N SER A 141 9.47 4.56 7.16
CA SER A 141 10.73 4.13 6.57
C SER A 141 11.90 4.98 7.06
N TYR A 142 11.72 6.31 7.10
CA TYR A 142 12.76 7.24 7.56
C TYR A 142 13.18 7.01 9.02
N TYR A 143 12.21 6.79 9.91
CA TYR A 143 12.47 6.56 11.33
C TYR A 143 12.56 5.07 11.70
N ASP A 144 12.53 4.15 10.76
CA ASP A 144 12.49 2.70 11.01
C ASP A 144 11.42 2.31 12.05
N ILE A 145 10.15 2.50 11.67
CA ILE A 145 8.97 2.15 12.46
C ILE A 145 8.15 1.08 11.71
N PRO A 146 8.55 -0.21 11.78
CA PRO A 146 7.95 -1.25 10.94
C PRO A 146 6.44 -1.40 11.08
N ALA A 147 5.91 -1.19 12.29
CA ALA A 147 4.46 -1.28 12.55
C ALA A 147 3.67 -0.18 11.82
N LEU A 148 4.23 1.03 11.68
CA LEU A 148 3.60 2.13 10.95
C LEU A 148 3.68 1.92 9.43
N SER A 149 4.80 1.38 8.93
CA SER A 149 4.92 0.96 7.53
C SER A 149 3.87 -0.10 7.18
N ALA A 150 3.71 -1.12 8.03
CA ALA A 150 2.69 -2.15 7.82
C ALA A 150 1.26 -1.57 7.82
N LEU A 151 0.95 -0.69 8.78
CA LEU A 151 -0.36 -0.06 8.89
C LEU A 151 -0.67 0.85 7.68
N SER A 152 0.26 1.73 7.31
CA SER A 152 0.07 2.65 6.18
C SER A 152 -0.10 1.90 4.86
N ARG A 153 0.69 0.86 4.61
CA ARG A 153 0.52 -0.03 3.43
C ARG A 153 -0.82 -0.73 3.44
N SER A 154 -1.26 -1.23 4.59
CA SER A 154 -2.57 -1.87 4.71
C SER A 154 -3.70 -0.91 4.36
N LYS A 155 -3.62 0.36 4.78
CA LYS A 155 -4.62 1.38 4.44
C LYS A 155 -4.59 1.77 2.96
N VAL A 156 -3.40 1.83 2.34
CA VAL A 156 -3.27 2.03 0.89
C VAL A 156 -3.88 0.86 0.12
N ASP A 157 -3.55 -0.38 0.50
CA ASP A 157 -4.07 -1.58 -0.14
C ASP A 157 -5.61 -1.65 -0.06
N ASP A 158 -6.18 -1.38 1.12
CA ASP A 158 -7.63 -1.35 1.35
C ASP A 158 -8.33 -0.34 0.40
N ILE A 159 -7.81 0.88 0.30
CA ILE A 159 -8.34 1.90 -0.61
C ILE A 159 -8.23 1.43 -2.07
N LEU A 160 -7.09 0.89 -2.49
CA LEU A 160 -6.90 0.45 -3.88
C LEU A 160 -7.78 -0.76 -4.24
N VAL A 161 -8.10 -1.62 -3.27
CA VAL A 161 -9.01 -2.77 -3.47
C VAL A 161 -10.47 -2.31 -3.59
N HIS A 162 -10.89 -1.34 -2.78
CA HIS A 162 -12.30 -0.99 -2.65
C HIS A 162 -12.73 0.23 -3.48
N GLU A 163 -11.80 1.13 -3.78
CA GLU A 163 -12.05 2.43 -4.42
C GLU A 163 -11.02 2.70 -5.53
N TRP A 164 -10.74 1.70 -6.36
CA TRP A 164 -9.80 1.83 -7.48
C TRP A 164 -10.13 3.04 -8.36
N SER A 165 -9.10 3.86 -8.61
CA SER A 165 -9.12 4.95 -9.58
C SER A 165 -7.74 5.01 -10.21
N SER A 166 -7.67 4.84 -11.53
CA SER A 166 -6.39 4.89 -12.24
C SER A 166 -5.76 6.27 -12.19
N ASP A 167 -6.55 7.35 -12.13
CA ASP A 167 -6.02 8.71 -11.90
C ASP A 167 -5.38 8.83 -10.52
N ALA A 168 -6.08 8.42 -9.47
CA ALA A 168 -5.56 8.48 -8.10
C ALA A 168 -4.34 7.57 -7.90
N PHE A 169 -4.31 6.42 -8.57
CA PHE A 169 -3.17 5.53 -8.58
C PHE A 169 -1.96 6.13 -9.31
N CYS A 170 -2.17 6.89 -10.39
CA CYS A 170 -1.10 7.61 -11.07
C CYS A 170 -0.49 8.69 -10.17
N ASP A 171 -1.34 9.49 -9.51
CA ASP A 171 -0.91 10.49 -8.53
C ASP A 171 -0.11 9.85 -7.39
N LEU A 172 -0.59 8.69 -6.90
CA LEU A 172 0.08 7.89 -5.87
C LEU A 172 1.48 7.43 -6.31
N ILE A 173 1.61 6.90 -7.53
CA ILE A 173 2.91 6.47 -8.06
C ILE A 173 3.88 7.66 -8.15
N GLN A 174 3.41 8.82 -8.64
CA GLN A 174 4.24 10.02 -8.74
C GLN A 174 4.74 10.47 -7.36
N GLU A 175 3.85 10.60 -6.37
CA GLU A 175 4.22 11.02 -5.02
C GLU A 175 5.15 9.98 -4.35
N SER A 176 4.81 8.69 -4.42
CA SER A 176 5.55 7.63 -3.71
C SER A 176 6.97 7.48 -4.25
N LEU A 177 7.15 7.48 -5.56
CA LEU A 177 8.46 7.28 -6.16
C LEU A 177 9.44 8.44 -5.90
N ASP A 178 8.94 9.60 -5.52
CA ASP A 178 9.75 10.77 -5.18
C ASP A 178 9.96 10.92 -3.65
N SER A 179 9.08 10.32 -2.84
CA SER A 179 9.09 10.47 -1.37
C SER A 179 9.59 9.25 -0.60
N THR A 180 9.48 8.04 -1.16
CA THR A 180 9.92 6.79 -0.51
C THR A 180 10.91 6.01 -1.36
N SER A 181 11.93 5.45 -0.70
CA SER A 181 12.87 4.49 -1.29
C SER A 181 12.52 3.05 -0.92
N ASP A 182 11.36 2.81 -0.31
CA ASP A 182 10.98 1.49 0.19
C ASP A 182 10.61 0.53 -0.94
N GLN A 183 11.45 -0.48 -1.13
CA GLN A 183 11.26 -1.49 -2.17
C GLN A 183 10.01 -2.34 -1.95
N VAL A 184 9.62 -2.60 -0.70
CA VAL A 184 8.41 -3.38 -0.37
C VAL A 184 7.18 -2.57 -0.73
N TYR A 185 7.21 -1.24 -0.50
CA TYR A 185 6.14 -0.35 -0.93
C TYR A 185 5.99 -0.35 -2.47
N HIS A 186 7.11 -0.21 -3.20
CA HIS A 186 7.08 -0.28 -4.67
C HIS A 186 6.62 -1.65 -5.21
N GLN A 187 6.98 -2.75 -4.54
CA GLN A 187 6.49 -4.09 -4.90
C GLN A 187 4.97 -4.21 -4.71
N MET A 188 4.44 -3.63 -3.63
CA MET A 188 2.99 -3.59 -3.39
C MET A 188 2.26 -2.81 -4.48
N LEU A 189 2.75 -1.61 -4.84
CA LEU A 189 2.18 -0.83 -5.94
C LEU A 189 2.31 -1.57 -7.29
N ALA A 190 3.44 -2.22 -7.55
CA ALA A 190 3.65 -3.00 -8.76
C ALA A 190 2.67 -4.18 -8.87
N ALA A 191 2.33 -4.84 -7.76
CA ALA A 191 1.31 -5.89 -7.74
C ALA A 191 -0.05 -5.33 -8.17
N LYS A 192 -0.46 -4.18 -7.62
CA LYS A 192 -1.70 -3.51 -8.05
C LYS A 192 -1.66 -3.05 -9.52
N ALA A 193 -0.52 -2.54 -9.98
CA ALA A 193 -0.34 -2.18 -11.37
C ALA A 193 -0.47 -3.40 -12.31
N VAL A 194 -0.06 -4.59 -11.86
CA VAL A 194 -0.23 -5.84 -12.62
C VAL A 194 -1.71 -6.26 -12.64
N ASP A 195 -2.41 -6.16 -11.50
CA ASP A 195 -3.84 -6.48 -11.43
C ASP A 195 -4.69 -5.61 -12.37
N HIS A 196 -4.26 -4.37 -12.61
CA HIS A 196 -4.90 -3.39 -13.49
C HIS A 196 -4.10 -3.11 -14.78
N ALA A 197 -3.23 -4.03 -15.21
CA ALA A 197 -2.27 -3.79 -16.28
C ALA A 197 -2.93 -3.42 -17.62
N ASP A 198 -4.07 -4.05 -17.96
CA ASP A 198 -4.77 -3.80 -19.22
C ASP A 198 -5.25 -2.34 -19.30
N GLU A 199 -5.93 -1.85 -18.26
CA GLU A 199 -6.40 -0.45 -18.16
C GLU A 199 -5.23 0.54 -18.20
N LEU A 200 -4.17 0.29 -17.44
CA LEU A 200 -3.01 1.18 -17.39
C LEU A 200 -2.24 1.20 -18.71
N ALA A 201 -2.18 0.09 -19.43
CA ALA A 201 -1.55 -0.01 -20.75
C ALA A 201 -2.34 0.74 -21.83
N GLU A 202 -3.68 0.64 -21.83
CA GLU A 202 -4.55 1.43 -22.72
C GLU A 202 -4.38 2.94 -22.53
N ARG A 203 -4.04 3.34 -21.30
CA ARG A 203 -3.73 4.72 -20.95
C ARG A 203 -2.27 5.12 -21.23
N HIS A 204 -1.46 4.26 -21.84
CA HIS A 204 -0.04 4.50 -22.16
C HIS A 204 0.85 4.75 -20.92
N MET A 205 0.46 4.24 -19.74
CA MET A 205 1.14 4.58 -18.48
C MET A 205 2.51 3.90 -18.29
N PHE A 206 2.77 2.82 -19.03
CA PHE A 206 4.04 2.09 -19.02
C PHE A 206 5.00 2.52 -20.14
N GLU A 207 4.59 3.45 -21.00
CA GLU A 207 5.48 3.97 -22.04
C GLU A 207 6.62 4.81 -21.46
N LYS A 208 7.62 5.11 -22.27
CA LYS A 208 8.77 5.92 -21.85
C LYS A 208 8.30 7.32 -21.43
N GLY A 209 8.63 7.73 -20.21
CA GLY A 209 8.16 8.95 -19.57
C GLY A 209 6.80 8.82 -18.89
N GLY A 210 6.17 7.65 -18.95
CA GLY A 210 4.93 7.33 -18.26
C GLY A 210 5.14 7.14 -16.76
N VAL A 211 4.12 7.47 -15.97
CA VAL A 211 4.19 7.45 -14.50
C VAL A 211 4.53 6.07 -13.93
N ALA A 212 4.09 5.01 -14.59
CA ALA A 212 4.31 3.63 -14.16
C ALA A 212 5.58 3.00 -14.76
N GLU A 213 6.34 3.72 -15.61
CA GLU A 213 7.60 3.22 -16.18
C GLU A 213 8.56 2.73 -15.09
N ARG A 214 8.67 3.50 -14.00
CA ARG A 214 9.55 3.20 -12.86
C ARG A 214 9.12 1.98 -12.04
N LEU A 215 7.88 1.48 -12.21
CA LEU A 215 7.43 0.24 -11.59
C LEU A 215 7.81 -1.01 -12.37
N ALA A 216 8.18 -0.89 -13.66
CA ALA A 216 8.47 -2.03 -14.52
C ALA A 216 9.47 -3.05 -13.91
N PRO A 217 10.57 -2.65 -13.23
CA PRO A 217 11.49 -3.60 -12.59
C PRO A 217 10.83 -4.49 -11.53
N TYR A 218 9.82 -3.96 -10.83
CA TYR A 218 9.07 -4.67 -9.79
C TYR A 218 7.93 -5.52 -10.37
N MET A 219 7.36 -5.11 -11.50
CA MET A 219 6.29 -5.84 -12.19
C MET A 219 6.80 -7.07 -12.95
N LEU A 220 8.00 -6.99 -13.55
CA LEU A 220 8.54 -8.07 -14.38
C LEU A 220 8.60 -9.43 -13.66
N PRO A 221 9.09 -9.55 -12.41
CA PRO A 221 9.06 -10.81 -11.68
C PRO A 221 7.65 -11.37 -11.46
N ILE A 222 6.67 -10.50 -11.20
CA ILE A 222 5.27 -10.87 -10.98
C ILE A 222 4.68 -11.44 -12.28
N LEU A 223 4.85 -10.72 -13.39
CA LEU A 223 4.38 -11.14 -14.71
C LEU A 223 5.03 -12.45 -15.18
N LEU A 224 6.34 -12.62 -14.98
CA LEU A 224 7.04 -13.86 -15.32
C LEU A 224 6.51 -15.05 -14.53
N THR A 225 6.18 -14.84 -13.26
CA THR A 225 5.59 -15.88 -12.41
C THR A 225 4.18 -16.25 -12.90
N SER A 226 3.35 -15.24 -13.20
CA SER A 226 2.01 -15.44 -13.76
C SER A 226 2.03 -16.15 -15.12
N LEU A 227 2.99 -15.81 -16.00
CA LEU A 227 3.17 -16.45 -17.30
C LEU A 227 3.54 -17.93 -17.15
N LYS A 228 4.53 -18.26 -16.31
CA LYS A 228 4.92 -19.65 -16.03
C LYS A 228 3.74 -20.46 -15.47
N ALA A 229 2.95 -19.87 -14.58
CA ALA A 229 1.75 -20.50 -14.03
C ALA A 229 0.66 -20.70 -15.10
N ALA A 230 0.50 -19.76 -16.03
CA ALA A 230 -0.43 -19.91 -17.16
C ALA A 230 0.03 -21.01 -18.13
N GLU A 231 1.33 -21.09 -18.42
CA GLU A 231 1.90 -22.15 -19.27
C GLU A 231 1.71 -23.54 -18.67
N ALA A 232 1.96 -23.70 -17.35
CA ALA A 232 1.73 -24.95 -16.65
C ALA A 232 0.25 -25.38 -16.71
N ARG A 233 -0.68 -24.46 -16.42
CA ARG A 233 -2.13 -24.70 -16.53
C ARG A 233 -2.54 -25.11 -17.96
N ARG A 234 -1.96 -24.47 -18.97
CA ARG A 234 -2.22 -24.81 -20.38
C ARG A 234 -1.73 -26.22 -20.72
N GLN A 235 -0.55 -26.61 -20.23
CA GLN A 235 0.00 -27.96 -20.45
C GLN A 235 -0.86 -29.05 -19.78
N GLU A 236 -1.34 -28.80 -18.56
CA GLU A 236 -2.24 -29.70 -17.84
C GLU A 236 -3.56 -29.88 -18.60
N LEU A 237 -4.19 -28.77 -19.02
CA LEU A 237 -5.44 -28.83 -19.79
C LEU A 237 -5.26 -29.55 -21.13
N THR A 238 -4.15 -29.29 -21.82
CA THR A 238 -3.83 -29.97 -23.09
C THR A 238 -3.67 -31.48 -22.89
N SER A 239 -3.03 -31.89 -21.80
CA SER A 239 -2.83 -33.31 -21.47
C SER A 239 -4.16 -33.99 -21.14
N SER A 240 -5.01 -33.33 -20.36
CA SER A 240 -6.36 -33.82 -20.03
C SER A 240 -7.23 -33.98 -21.27
N LEU A 241 -7.21 -32.99 -22.18
CA LEU A 241 -7.95 -33.03 -23.43
C LEU A 241 -7.47 -34.17 -24.35
N CYS A 242 -6.16 -34.44 -24.40
CA CYS A 242 -5.60 -35.55 -25.16
C CYS A 242 -6.12 -36.91 -24.64
N LEU A 243 -6.11 -37.10 -23.32
CA LEU A 243 -6.62 -38.31 -22.69
C LEU A 243 -8.12 -38.53 -22.95
N GLU A 244 -8.92 -37.46 -22.84
CA GLU A 244 -10.36 -37.54 -23.12
C GLU A 244 -10.62 -37.87 -24.60
N LYS A 245 -9.88 -37.23 -25.51
CA LYS A 245 -9.95 -37.55 -26.95
C LYS A 245 -9.62 -39.01 -27.23
N THR A 246 -8.56 -39.56 -26.62
CA THR A 246 -8.20 -40.98 -26.82
C THR A 246 -9.30 -41.93 -26.31
N LYS A 247 -9.95 -41.60 -25.18
CA LYS A 247 -11.06 -42.41 -24.65
C LYS A 247 -12.26 -42.40 -25.59
N LEU A 248 -12.61 -41.24 -26.14
CA LEU A 248 -13.70 -41.13 -27.11
C LEU A 248 -13.39 -41.93 -28.39
N GLU A 249 -12.17 -41.85 -28.91
CA GLU A 249 -11.74 -42.63 -30.08
C GLU A 249 -11.83 -44.15 -29.81
N GLU A 250 -11.45 -44.61 -28.61
CA GLU A 250 -11.59 -46.01 -28.21
C GLU A 250 -13.07 -46.44 -28.10
N GLU A 251 -13.94 -45.60 -27.54
CA GLU A 251 -15.37 -45.86 -27.44
C GLU A 251 -16.07 -45.90 -28.80
N ASP A 252 -15.72 -44.99 -29.70
CA ASP A 252 -16.21 -44.97 -31.08
C ASP A 252 -15.77 -46.23 -31.83
N GLN A 253 -14.50 -46.61 -31.69
CA GLN A 253 -13.98 -47.82 -32.31
C GLN A 253 -14.68 -49.08 -31.78
N LYS A 254 -14.94 -49.13 -30.46
CA LYS A 254 -15.68 -50.23 -29.81
C LYS A 254 -17.13 -50.29 -30.30
N SER A 255 -17.78 -49.14 -30.46
CA SER A 255 -19.15 -49.02 -30.96
C SER A 255 -19.24 -49.46 -32.42
N ALA A 256 -18.31 -49.03 -33.28
CA ALA A 256 -18.22 -49.45 -34.67
C ALA A 256 -18.01 -50.97 -34.81
N ASN A 257 -17.15 -51.55 -33.97
CA ASN A 257 -16.91 -53.00 -33.95
C ASN A 257 -18.17 -53.79 -33.53
N ARG A 258 -18.92 -53.30 -32.54
CA ARG A 258 -20.21 -53.91 -32.14
C ARG A 258 -21.24 -53.87 -33.26
N LEU A 259 -21.35 -52.76 -33.98
CA LEU A 259 -22.27 -52.63 -35.11
C LEU A 259 -21.94 -53.64 -36.21
N LYS A 260 -20.67 -53.74 -36.61
CA LYS A 260 -20.21 -54.73 -37.60
C LYS A 260 -20.55 -56.17 -37.19
N ALA A 261 -20.38 -56.52 -35.91
CA ALA A 261 -20.72 -57.84 -35.40
C ALA A 261 -22.22 -58.14 -35.47
N LEU A 262 -23.07 -57.16 -35.16
CA LEU A 262 -24.53 -57.29 -35.28
C LEU A 262 -24.97 -57.46 -36.74
N GLU A 263 -24.39 -56.69 -37.67
CA GLU A 263 -24.68 -56.83 -39.10
C GLU A 263 -24.28 -58.20 -39.65
N ALA A 264 -23.11 -58.72 -39.25
CA ALA A 264 -22.66 -60.06 -39.64
C ALA A 264 -23.61 -61.15 -39.14
N ASN A 265 -24.05 -61.06 -37.89
CA ASN A 265 -25.01 -62.01 -37.31
C ASN A 265 -26.37 -61.96 -38.03
N LYS A 266 -26.86 -60.76 -38.36
CA LYS A 266 -28.09 -60.58 -39.15
C LYS A 266 -27.99 -61.23 -40.54
N ARG A 267 -26.86 -61.10 -41.25
CA ARG A 267 -26.66 -61.76 -42.55
C ARG A 267 -26.65 -63.28 -42.43
N GLY A 268 -26.00 -63.82 -41.40
CA GLY A 268 -26.00 -65.26 -41.12
C GLY A 268 -27.41 -65.82 -40.88
N LEU A 269 -28.26 -65.09 -40.15
CA LEU A 269 -29.66 -65.43 -39.95
C LEU A 269 -30.45 -65.44 -41.27
N VAL A 270 -30.27 -64.45 -42.15
CA VAL A 270 -30.99 -64.37 -43.44
C VAL A 270 -30.62 -65.52 -44.38
N LEU A 271 -29.35 -65.95 -44.39
CA LEU A 271 -28.90 -67.09 -45.20
C LEU A 271 -29.45 -68.43 -44.67
N GLY A 272 -29.56 -68.60 -43.36
CA GLY A 272 -30.12 -69.82 -42.76
C GLY A 272 -31.63 -70.03 -42.98
N TYR A 273 -32.38 -68.98 -43.33
CA TYR A 273 -33.80 -69.09 -43.70
C TYR A 273 -34.03 -69.26 -45.21
N SER A 274 -32.98 -69.22 -46.04
CA SER A 274 -33.09 -69.40 -47.49
C SER A 274 -32.85 -70.85 -47.96
N ASP A 275 -32.49 -71.74 -47.03
CA ASP A 275 -32.21 -73.18 -47.26
C ASP A 275 -33.31 -74.12 -46.72
N ILE A 276 -34.54 -73.61 -46.52
CA ILE A 276 -35.75 -74.40 -46.20
C ILE A 276 -36.77 -74.17 -47.32
#